data_AF-A0A0F5MPC6-F1
#
_entry.id   AF-A0A0F5MPC6-F1
#
_cell.length_a   1.000
_cell.length_b   1.000
_cell.length_c   1.000
_cell.angle_alpha   90.00
_cell.angle_beta   90.00
_cell.angle_gamma   90.00
#
_symmetry.space_group_name_H-M   'P 1'
#
loop_
_entity.id
_entity.type
_entity.pdbx_description
1 polymer ?
#
loop_
_entity_poly.entity_id
_entity_poly.type
_entity_poly.pdbx_seq_one_letter_code
_entity_poly.pdbx_strand_id
1 'polypeptide(L)' 'MKKSEKNARKEGAGKRIRAAASKVKRDNFYSLTDAIDLVKSNATAKFDESLEVVLELGVDPRHSDQMV' A
#
# COMPACT_ATOMS: atom_id res chain seq x y z
N MET A 1 16.84 -2.74 14.13
CA MET A 1 16.80 -3.82 13.10
C MET A 1 15.75 -3.61 11.99
N LYS A 2 15.49 -2.40 11.46
CA LYS A 2 14.46 -2.18 10.39
C LYS A 2 15.02 -1.71 9.02
N LYS A 3 16.35 -1.73 8.83
CA LYS A 3 17.00 -1.16 7.64
C LYS A 3 17.24 -2.17 6.51
N SER A 4 17.30 -3.47 6.81
CA SER A 4 17.52 -4.55 5.83
C SER A 4 16.26 -4.92 5.03
N GLU A 5 15.08 -4.96 5.67
CA GLU A 5 13.81 -5.30 4.98
C GLU A 5 13.38 -4.24 3.95
N LYS A 6 13.68 -2.95 4.20
CA LYS A 6 13.37 -1.85 3.27
C LYS A 6 14.16 -1.95 1.96
N ASN A 7 15.36 -2.53 1.98
CA ASN A 7 16.20 -2.69 0.80
C ASN A 7 15.86 -3.97 0.01
N ALA A 8 15.45 -5.05 0.69
CA ALA A 8 15.11 -6.32 0.02
C ALA A 8 13.91 -6.19 -0.96
N ARG A 9 12.90 -5.37 -0.64
CA ARG A 9 11.77 -5.13 -1.57
C ARG A 9 12.11 -4.21 -2.76
N LYS A 10 13.23 -3.48 -2.71
CA LYS A 10 13.63 -2.53 -3.77
C LYS A 10 14.33 -3.21 -4.94
N GLU A 11 14.97 -4.36 -4.73
CA GLU A 11 15.76 -5.03 -5.76
C GLU A 11 14.93 -5.91 -6.71
N GLY A 12 13.83 -6.50 -6.25
CA GLY A 12 12.92 -7.30 -7.09
C GLY A 12 11.81 -6.53 -7.80
N ALA A 13 11.54 -5.27 -7.42
CA ALA A 13 10.43 -4.50 -7.97
C ALA A 13 10.80 -3.81 -9.30
N GLY A 14 9.90 -3.84 -10.29
CA GLY A 14 10.08 -3.15 -11.58
C GLY A 14 10.25 -1.63 -11.43
N LYS A 15 10.89 -0.97 -12.40
CA LYS A 15 11.20 0.48 -12.38
C LYS A 15 9.98 1.36 -12.08
N ARG A 16 8.81 1.01 -12.64
CA ARG A 16 7.53 1.69 -12.41
C ARG A 16 7.08 1.60 -10.95
N ILE A 17 7.17 0.42 -10.35
CA ILE A 17 6.78 0.17 -8.95
C ILE A 17 7.70 0.95 -8.00
N ARG A 18 9.00 1.00 -8.28
CA ARG A 18 9.95 1.80 -7.50
C ARG A 18 9.66 3.31 -7.55
N ALA A 19 9.28 3.83 -8.72
CA ALA A 19 8.92 5.23 -8.87
C ALA A 19 7.64 5.58 -8.08
N ALA A 20 6.60 4.75 -8.18
CA ALA A 20 5.38 4.92 -7.40
C ALA A 20 5.64 4.84 -5.88
N ALA A 21 6.43 3.85 -5.44
CA ALA A 21 6.80 3.69 -4.03
C ALA A 21 7.63 4.85 -3.45
N SER A 22 8.30 5.64 -4.28
CA SER A 22 9.08 6.80 -3.84
C SER A 22 8.20 8.03 -3.57
N LYS A 23 6.99 8.08 -4.13
CA LYS A 23 6.03 9.16 -3.92
C LYS A 23 5.17 8.95 -2.65
N VAL A 24 5.14 7.73 -2.13
CA VAL A 24 4.37 7.36 -0.94
C VAL A 24 5.24 7.50 0.31
N LYS A 25 4.84 8.38 1.24
CA LYS A 25 5.50 8.53 2.55
C LYS A 25 4.79 7.63 3.57
N ARG A 26 5.44 6.53 3.96
CA ARG A 26 4.87 5.55 4.91
C ARG A 26 4.64 6.10 6.32
N ASP A 27 5.38 7.14 6.71
CA ASP A 27 5.29 7.73 8.04
C ASP A 27 4.23 8.84 8.12
N ASN A 28 3.53 9.13 7.01
CA ASN A 28 2.49 10.15 6.97
C ASN A 28 1.10 9.49 6.96
N PHE A 29 0.21 9.97 7.82
CA PHE A 29 -1.20 9.63 7.75
C PHE A 29 -1.85 10.49 6.67
N TYR A 30 -2.38 9.83 5.63
CA TYR A 30 -3.13 10.49 4.58
C TYR A 30 -4.60 10.53 4.96
N SER A 31 -5.26 11.66 4.72
CA SER A 31 -6.72 11.69 4.71
C SER A 31 -7.24 10.84 3.54
N LEU A 32 -8.49 10.40 3.60
CA LEU A 32 -9.08 9.55 2.56
C LEU A 32 -9.01 10.21 1.17
N THR A 33 -9.26 11.52 1.09
CA THR A 33 -9.18 12.29 -0.14
C THR A 33 -7.77 12.35 -0.70
N ASP A 34 -6.78 12.64 0.15
CA ASP A 34 -5.38 12.73 -0.27
C ASP A 34 -4.84 11.36 -0.72
N ALA A 35 -5.29 10.28 -0.06
CA ALA A 35 -4.93 8.92 -0.43
C ALA A 35 -5.48 8.57 -1.83
N ILE A 36 -6.74 8.89 -2.11
CA ILE A 36 -7.37 8.63 -3.41
C ILE A 36 -6.65 9.41 -4.53
N ASP A 37 -6.35 10.69 -4.33
CA ASP A 37 -5.67 11.51 -5.31
C ASP A 37 -4.22 11.02 -5.56
N LEU A 38 -3.53 10.62 -4.50
CA LEU A 38 -2.20 10.03 -4.61
C LEU A 38 -2.23 8.73 -5.42
N VAL A 39 -3.23 7.87 -5.21
CA VAL A 39 -3.35 6.61 -5.96
C VAL A 39 -3.67 6.87 -7.42
N LYS A 40 -4.63 7.76 -7.73
CA LYS A 40 -4.94 8.16 -9.12
C LYS A 40 -3.74 8.76 -9.85
N SER A 41 -2.92 9.56 -9.18
CA SER A 41 -1.69 10.13 -9.77
C SER A 41 -0.59 9.09 -10.08
N ASN A 42 -0.69 7.91 -9.46
CA ASN A 42 0.24 6.81 -9.62
C ASN A 42 -0.30 5.69 -10.52
N ALA A 43 -1.58 5.73 -10.89
CA ALA A 43 -2.19 4.86 -11.88
C ALA A 43 -1.66 5.23 -13.28
N THR A 44 -0.58 4.57 -13.69
CA THR A 44 0.08 4.83 -14.98
C THR A 44 -0.16 3.73 -16.00
N ALA A 45 -0.98 2.72 -15.69
CA ALA A 45 -1.37 1.71 -16.67
C ALA A 45 -2.35 2.29 -17.69
N LYS A 46 -2.42 1.63 -18.86
CA LYS A 46 -3.30 2.02 -19.97
C LYS A 46 -4.71 1.43 -19.86
N PHE A 47 -5.03 0.80 -18.74
CA PHE A 47 -6.29 0.11 -18.47
C PHE A 47 -6.85 0.60 -17.12
N ASP A 48 -8.11 0.27 -16.84
CA ASP A 48 -8.77 0.65 -15.59
C ASP A 48 -8.20 -0.16 -14.43
N GLU A 49 -7.43 0.49 -13.55
CA GLU A 49 -6.75 -0.16 -12.42
C GLU A 49 -7.72 -0.38 -11.26
N SER A 50 -7.78 -1.61 -10.74
CA SER A 50 -8.58 -1.91 -9.53
C SER A 50 -7.91 -1.36 -8.27
N LEU A 51 -8.72 -0.69 -7.43
CA LEU A 51 -8.27 -0.19 -6.13
C LEU A 51 -8.54 -1.23 -5.04
N GLU A 52 -7.53 -1.51 -4.22
CA GLU A 52 -7.61 -2.44 -3.10
C GLU A 52 -7.35 -1.69 -1.78
N VAL A 53 -8.17 -1.95 -0.77
CA VAL A 53 -8.05 -1.36 0.56
C VAL A 53 -7.74 -2.47 1.56
N VAL A 54 -6.56 -2.42 2.16
CA VAL A 54 -6.12 -3.40 3.17
C VAL A 54 -6.32 -2.79 4.56
N LEU A 55 -7.16 -3.44 5.36
CA LEU A 55 -7.46 -3.05 6.73
C LEU A 55 -6.95 -4.14 7.68
N GLU A 56 -6.18 -3.75 8.69
CA GLU A 56 -5.80 -4.64 9.79
C GLU A 56 -6.82 -4.46 10.91
N LEU A 57 -7.78 -5.40 11.01
CA LEU A 57 -8.95 -5.26 11.89
C LEU A 57 -8.67 -5.65 13.35
N GLY A 58 -7.48 -6.17 13.67
CA GLY A 58 -7.10 -6.54 15.04
C GLY A 58 -7.93 -7.66 15.68
N VAL A 59 -8.76 -8.33 14.88
CA VAL A 59 -9.61 -9.45 15.30
C VAL A 59 -8.78 -10.72 15.44
N ASP A 60 -9.03 -11.52 16.48
CA ASP A 60 -8.48 -12.87 16.59
C ASP A 60 -9.36 -13.85 15.79
N PRO A 61 -8.91 -14.35 14.63
CA PRO A 61 -9.72 -15.22 13.76
C PRO A 61 -9.99 -16.61 14.37
N ARG A 62 -9.43 -16.92 15.55
CA ARG A 62 -9.66 -18.19 16.27
C ARG A 62 -10.97 -18.18 17.05
N HIS A 63 -11.57 -17.02 17.27
CA HIS A 63 -12.83 -16.85 17.98
C HIS A 63 -13.94 -16.60 16.93
N SER A 64 -14.78 -17.62 16.71
CA SER A 64 -15.79 -17.67 15.63
C SER A 64 -16.86 -16.57 15.74
N ASP A 65 -16.97 -15.90 16.87
CA ASP A 65 -17.87 -14.79 17.16
C ASP A 65 -17.36 -13.42 16.68
N GLN A 66 -16.12 -13.34 16.17
CA GLN A 66 -15.53 -12.10 15.69
C GLN A 66 -15.30 -12.06 14.16
N MET A 67 -15.74 -13.06 13.41
CA MET A 67 -15.67 -13.02 11.94
C MET A 67 -16.59 -11.93 11.37
N VAL A 68 -16.04 -11.06 10.53
CA VAL A 68 -16.73 -10.01 9.75
C VAL A 68 -16.69 -10.30 8.26
#